data_AF-A0A349BWI2-F1
#
_entry.id   AF-A0A349BWI2-F1
#
_cell.length_a   1.000
_cell.length_b   1.000
_cell.length_c   1.000
_cell.angle_alpha   90.00
_cell.angle_beta   90.00
_cell.angle_gamma   90.00
#
_symmetry.space_group_name_H-M   'P 1'
#
loop_
_entity.id
_entity.type
_entity.pdbx_description
1 polymer ?
#
loop_
_entity_poly.entity_id
_entity_poly.type
_entity_poly.pdbx_seq_one_letter_code
_entity_poly.pdbx_strand_id
1 'polypeptide(L)'
;MLACPGCGADLKYDINQGKLVCEYCSTDYSPTDDRLKQKAAQEEEVINAKVFTCPQCGGEMYTTDIDATAYCSYCGASNILQSRLEGVDRPQKIIPFTVTKEECLKSFHKLAGKTLYAPSEFKKESGDEKLRPLYVPYKLYSLTLDGNADLYGQSSFLDGIEKKTVNKQASFGIRGKFENIAFDASSGFDDTLAEQIAPFQMEQSRDFDSVYLAGSYANIPDVDAEIYREKTLQLAAQKSLDAMHSDFEGKSVTLADYPDGSSVSDHLPVRDFSDYTAFFPVWFMSFRKGNRIAYAAVNGQTGKVYSDIPVSLPAFWAGCLLLAVPLFLVLNLFVTMRPTTGLLLSCLLSLAASILYAGNYGAIRRREMHLDDLGYTGSGVTRNTKETPSGNRILAWMSGKEKRSATRMKRSPMEWFMSLFMIWPYIVIAGLVLFFMPVLFWACLIVGSAVYCLRKTGGKITFWSVVLIILAADGLVVREMNLVSDLWSYGFSIAILGATAVSMTQLIRQYNLLSTRPLP
;
A
#
# COMPACT_ATOMS: atom_id res chain seq x y z
N MET A 1 29.19 16.45 14.83
CA MET A 1 29.87 15.72 15.93
C MET A 1 29.39 16.29 17.25
N LEU A 2 28.75 15.47 18.08
CA LEU A 2 28.33 15.89 19.42
C LEU A 2 29.26 15.30 20.47
N ALA A 3 30.35 16.02 20.76
CA ALA A 3 31.35 15.59 21.72
C ALA A 3 30.92 15.92 23.16
N CYS A 4 31.06 14.95 24.05
CA CYS A 4 30.79 15.07 25.49
C CYS A 4 31.64 16.21 26.10
N PRO A 5 31.04 17.23 26.73
CA PRO A 5 31.79 18.31 27.38
C PRO A 5 32.77 17.84 28.46
N GLY A 6 32.46 16.73 29.15
CA GLY A 6 33.31 16.21 30.23
C GLY A 6 34.55 15.43 29.79
N CYS A 7 34.49 14.66 28.70
CA CYS A 7 35.58 13.75 28.32
C CYS A 7 35.93 13.74 26.82
N GLY A 8 35.18 14.45 25.98
CA GLY A 8 35.41 14.53 24.53
C GLY A 8 34.95 13.32 23.72
N ALA A 9 34.47 12.24 24.35
CA ALA A 9 33.89 11.09 23.66
C ALA A 9 32.53 11.40 23.03
N ASP A 10 32.04 10.54 22.13
CA ASP A 10 30.77 10.73 21.44
C ASP A 10 29.57 10.52 22.38
N LEU A 11 28.54 11.35 22.21
CA LEU A 11 27.26 11.22 22.90
C LEU A 11 26.26 10.46 22.02
N LYS A 12 25.47 9.57 22.62
CA LYS A 12 24.36 8.89 21.95
C LYS A 12 23.03 9.26 22.59
N TYR A 13 21.97 9.37 21.80
CA TYR A 13 20.63 9.60 22.32
C TYR A 13 20.03 8.32 22.90
N ASP A 14 19.86 8.27 24.22
CA ASP A 14 19.16 7.20 24.92
C ASP A 14 17.65 7.49 24.92
N ILE A 15 16.91 6.64 24.21
CA ILE A 15 15.46 6.74 24.01
C ILE A 15 14.70 6.51 25.31
N ASN A 16 15.17 5.63 26.21
CA ASN A 16 14.51 5.35 27.48
C ASN A 16 14.56 6.56 28.41
N GLN A 17 15.73 7.20 28.47
CA GLN A 17 15.95 8.34 29.36
C GLN A 17 15.53 9.67 28.72
N GLY A 18 15.40 9.71 27.39
CA GLY A 18 15.19 10.94 26.62
C GLY A 18 16.37 11.90 26.69
N LYS A 19 17.57 11.37 26.94
CA LYS A 19 18.80 12.12 27.25
C LYS A 19 19.96 11.64 26.37
N LEU A 20 20.99 12.46 26.27
CA LEU A 20 22.24 12.08 25.65
C LEU A 20 23.16 11.46 26.69
N VAL A 21 23.60 10.23 26.46
CA VAL A 21 24.48 9.49 27.38
C VAL A 21 25.85 9.32 26.74
N CYS A 22 26.89 9.63 27.49
CA CYS A 22 28.27 9.33 27.11
C CYS A 22 28.61 7.89 27.51
N GLU A 23 28.95 7.04 26.54
CA GLU A 23 29.33 5.64 26.84
C GLU A 23 30.68 5.53 27.58
N TYR A 24 31.52 6.57 27.53
CA TYR A 24 32.84 6.55 28.16
C TYR A 24 32.83 7.01 29.61
N CYS A 25 32.18 8.14 29.91
CA CYS A 25 32.15 8.73 31.25
C CYS A 25 30.80 8.59 31.97
N SER A 26 29.83 7.94 31.34
CA SER A 26 28.48 7.67 31.87
C SER A 26 27.69 8.90 32.31
N THR A 27 28.11 10.10 31.88
CA THR A 27 27.40 11.35 32.17
C THR A 27 26.25 11.51 31.19
N ASP A 28 25.09 11.90 31.71
CA ASP A 28 23.90 12.21 30.93
C ASP A 28 23.71 13.73 30.78
N TYR A 29 23.23 14.14 29.61
CA TYR A 29 22.92 15.53 29.28
C TYR A 29 21.49 15.63 28.74
N SER A 30 20.81 16.72 29.08
CA SER A 30 19.55 17.06 28.42
C SER A 30 19.83 17.46 26.96
N PRO A 31 18.99 17.06 25.99
CA PRO A 31 19.11 17.52 24.60
C PRO A 31 19.08 19.05 24.47
N THR A 32 18.49 19.75 25.45
CA THR A 32 18.40 21.21 25.47
C THR A 32 19.52 21.90 26.25
N ASP A 33 20.55 21.18 26.72
CA ASP A 33 21.67 21.76 27.47
C ASP A 33 22.48 22.71 26.56
N ASP A 34 22.63 23.96 26.97
CA ASP A 34 23.31 25.00 26.18
C ASP A 34 24.79 24.69 25.96
N ARG A 35 25.41 23.87 26.82
CA ARG A 35 26.79 23.38 26.64
C ARG A 35 26.96 22.50 25.39
N LEU A 36 25.86 21.91 24.91
CA LEU A 36 25.82 21.11 23.68
C LEU A 36 25.50 21.98 22.46
N LYS A 37 24.65 23.00 22.64
CA LYS A 37 24.24 23.93 21.57
C LYS A 37 25.38 24.79 21.04
N GLN A 38 26.34 25.16 21.88
CA GLN A 38 27.51 25.95 21.46
C GLN A 38 28.41 25.27 20.39
N LYS A 39 28.20 23.98 20.08
CA LYS A 39 28.91 23.24 19.01
C LYS A 39 28.01 22.78 17.85
N ALA A 40 26.69 22.88 17.97
CA ALA A 40 25.74 22.53 16.92
C ALA A 40 25.32 23.84 16.22
N ALA A 41 25.85 24.10 15.02
CA ALA A 41 25.60 25.31 14.24
C ALA A 41 24.11 25.70 14.25
N GLN A 42 23.78 26.77 14.96
CA GLN A 42 22.40 27.18 15.23
C GLN A 42 21.81 28.10 14.14
N GLU A 43 22.57 28.44 13.08
CA GLU A 43 22.17 29.48 12.12
C GLU A 43 22.35 29.11 10.64
N GLU A 44 22.83 27.91 10.30
CA GLU A 44 22.96 27.50 8.89
C GLU A 44 21.68 26.81 8.40
N GLU A 45 21.13 27.25 7.26
CA GLU A 45 20.01 26.60 6.53
C GLU A 45 20.35 25.17 6.08
N VAL A 46 21.64 24.84 6.10
CA VAL A 46 22.21 23.59 5.58
C VAL A 46 22.98 22.89 6.70
N ILE A 47 22.78 21.58 6.84
CA ILE A 47 23.53 20.73 7.77
C ILE A 47 24.71 20.13 7.00
N ASN A 48 25.92 20.42 7.46
CA ASN A 48 27.11 19.71 6.99
C ASN A 48 27.11 18.28 7.55
N ALA A 49 26.75 17.31 6.71
CA ALA A 49 26.61 15.91 7.08
C ALA A 49 27.54 15.01 6.27
N LYS A 50 27.89 13.85 6.85
CA LYS A 50 28.55 12.78 6.10
C LYS A 50 27.47 11.96 5.40
N VAL A 51 27.35 12.13 4.09
CA VAL A 51 26.49 11.33 3.23
C VAL A 51 27.22 10.06 2.86
N PHE A 52 26.57 8.93 3.09
CA PHE A 52 27.04 7.58 2.82
C PHE A 52 26.25 6.99 1.65
N THR A 53 26.96 6.66 0.57
CA THR A 53 26.37 5.99 -0.59
C THR A 53 26.77 4.51 -0.58
N CYS A 54 25.78 3.61 -0.64
CA CYS A 54 26.05 2.18 -0.71
C CYS A 54 26.55 1.77 -2.10
N PRO A 55 27.72 1.13 -2.25
CA PRO A 55 28.21 0.71 -3.56
C PRO A 55 27.40 -0.44 -4.17
N GLN A 56 26.64 -1.19 -3.38
CA GLN A 56 25.85 -2.33 -3.86
C GLN A 56 24.46 -1.92 -4.36
N CYS A 57 23.87 -0.86 -3.81
CA CYS A 57 22.48 -0.49 -4.07
C CYS A 57 22.25 1.01 -4.30
N GLY A 58 23.30 1.83 -4.32
CA GLY A 58 23.19 3.28 -4.51
C GLY A 58 22.41 4.04 -3.43
N GLY A 59 21.89 3.36 -2.40
CA GLY A 59 21.10 3.99 -1.35
C GLY A 59 21.95 4.99 -0.58
N GLU A 60 21.44 6.22 -0.50
CA GLU A 60 22.07 7.31 0.23
C GLU A 60 21.41 7.51 1.59
N MET A 61 22.25 7.67 2.61
CA MET A 61 21.84 7.99 3.97
C MET A 61 22.93 8.84 4.59
N TYR A 62 22.61 9.68 5.54
CA TYR A 62 23.61 10.47 6.22
C TYR A 62 23.51 10.30 7.73
N THR A 63 24.61 10.56 8.41
CA THR A 63 24.63 10.64 9.88
C THR A 63 25.57 11.76 10.31
N THR A 64 25.35 12.26 11.52
CA THR A 64 26.22 13.20 12.20
C THR A 64 27.39 12.51 12.92
N ASP A 65 27.35 11.18 12.98
CA ASP A 65 28.28 10.34 13.75
C ASP A 65 29.41 9.76 12.89
N ILE A 66 30.53 9.43 13.53
CA ILE A 66 31.74 8.94 12.86
C ILE A 66 31.71 7.40 12.72
N ASP A 67 31.05 6.71 13.68
CA ASP A 67 30.94 5.25 13.74
C ASP A 67 29.79 4.69 12.89
N ALA A 68 29.68 5.20 11.66
CA ALA A 68 28.76 4.63 10.67
C ALA A 68 29.09 3.15 10.47
N THR A 69 28.15 2.31 10.88
CA THR A 69 28.20 0.86 10.89
C THR A 69 28.61 0.31 9.53
N ALA A 70 29.37 -0.79 9.50
CA ALA A 70 29.90 -1.45 8.30
C ALA A 70 28.84 -2.05 7.36
N TYR A 71 27.56 -1.66 7.46
CA TYR A 71 26.43 -2.32 6.80
C TYR A 71 25.41 -1.31 6.30
N CYS A 72 24.84 -1.51 5.10
CA CYS A 72 23.80 -0.66 4.52
C CYS A 72 22.40 -0.95 5.13
N SER A 73 21.67 0.09 5.54
CA SER A 73 20.29 -0.03 6.08
C SER A 73 19.29 -0.58 5.07
N TYR A 74 19.46 -0.27 3.78
CA TYR A 74 18.62 -0.75 2.70
C TYR A 74 18.96 -2.18 2.27
N CYS A 75 20.17 -2.43 1.78
CA CYS A 75 20.46 -3.75 1.21
C CYS A 75 21.05 -4.79 2.18
N GLY A 76 21.35 -4.38 3.42
CA GLY A 76 22.00 -5.24 4.40
C GLY A 76 23.44 -5.63 4.06
N ALA A 77 24.05 -5.04 3.01
CA ALA A 77 25.40 -5.36 2.58
C ALA A 77 26.45 -4.82 3.56
N SER A 78 27.42 -5.66 3.91
CA SER A 78 28.51 -5.39 4.85
C SER A 78 29.71 -4.69 4.18
N ASN A 79 29.48 -3.52 3.57
CA ASN A 79 30.53 -2.82 2.84
C ASN A 79 30.88 -1.49 3.50
N ILE A 80 32.14 -1.08 3.37
CA ILE A 80 32.57 0.28 3.69
C ILE A 80 31.79 1.23 2.77
N LEU A 81 30.91 2.01 3.35
CA LEU A 81 30.11 3.00 2.63
C LEU A 81 31.04 4.14 2.18
N GLN A 82 30.90 4.58 0.94
CA GLN A 82 31.63 5.76 0.47
C GLN A 82 31.04 6.97 1.16
N SER A 83 31.86 7.74 1.87
CA SER A 83 31.40 8.95 2.56
C SER A 83 31.88 10.20 1.85
N ARG A 84 30.98 11.17 1.70
CA ARG A 84 31.31 12.55 1.28
C ARG A 84 30.71 13.52 2.30
N LEU A 85 31.38 14.65 2.50
CA LEU A 85 30.77 15.76 3.22
C LEU A 85 29.92 16.54 2.23
N GLU A 86 28.65 16.71 2.57
CA GLU A 86 27.69 17.42 1.74
C GLU A 86 26.76 18.23 2.64
N GLY A 87 26.30 19.36 2.10
CA GLY A 87 25.28 20.17 2.73
C GLY A 87 23.91 19.59 2.43
N VAL A 88 23.17 19.19 3.48
CA VAL A 88 21.79 18.70 3.37
C VAL A 88 20.84 19.73 3.98
N ASP A 89 19.71 19.99 3.33
CA ASP A 89 18.72 20.94 3.82
C ASP A 89 18.28 20.62 5.25
N ARG A 90 18.34 21.64 6.11
CA ARG A 90 17.94 21.51 7.51
C ARG A 90 16.41 21.40 7.61
N PRO A 91 15.86 20.34 8.22
CA PRO A 91 14.43 20.31 8.50
C PRO A 91 14.08 21.29 9.62
N GLN A 92 12.84 21.77 9.65
CA GLN A 92 12.37 22.71 10.65
C GLN A 92 12.00 22.01 11.97
N LYS A 93 11.51 20.77 11.90
CA LYS A 93 11.03 20.01 13.06
C LYS A 93 11.60 18.59 13.12
N ILE A 94 11.55 17.98 14.30
CA ILE A 94 11.89 16.57 14.53
C ILE A 94 10.96 15.98 15.58
N ILE A 95 10.51 14.74 15.37
CA ILE A 95 9.82 13.95 16.40
C ILE A 95 10.86 13.02 17.03
N PRO A 96 11.20 13.17 18.32
CA PRO A 96 12.14 12.27 18.97
C PRO A 96 11.60 10.83 19.00
N PHE A 97 12.51 9.85 18.94
CA PHE A 97 12.15 8.46 19.24
C PHE A 97 11.59 8.34 20.65
N THR A 98 10.51 7.58 20.81
CA THR A 98 9.95 7.19 22.12
C THR A 98 9.88 5.68 22.29
N VAL A 99 9.73 4.94 21.19
CA VAL A 99 9.72 3.48 21.17
C VAL A 99 11.15 2.98 21.12
N THR A 100 11.47 2.12 22.08
CA THR A 100 12.81 1.55 22.22
C THR A 100 13.05 0.43 21.20
N LYS A 101 14.32 0.08 21.01
CA LYS A 101 14.72 -1.04 20.14
C LYS A 101 14.04 -2.35 20.55
N GLU A 102 13.97 -2.63 21.85
CA GLU A 102 13.37 -3.85 22.40
C GLU A 102 11.85 -3.90 22.18
N GLU A 103 11.15 -2.79 22.36
CA GLU A 103 9.71 -2.69 22.10
C GLU A 103 9.37 -2.83 20.62
N CYS A 104 10.23 -2.28 19.75
CA CYS A 104 10.14 -2.46 18.32
C CYS A 104 10.26 -3.95 17.94
N LEU A 105 11.25 -4.66 18.48
CA LEU A 105 11.43 -6.10 18.25
C LEU A 105 10.23 -6.91 18.74
N LYS A 106 9.71 -6.60 19.94
CA LYS A 106 8.48 -7.25 20.47
C LYS A 106 7.29 -7.05 19.51
N SER A 107 7.12 -5.84 19.00
CA SER A 107 6.04 -5.51 18.06
C SER A 107 6.21 -6.26 16.73
N PHE A 108 7.44 -6.35 16.22
CA PHE A 108 7.78 -7.11 15.03
C PHE A 108 7.52 -8.62 15.22
N HIS A 109 8.00 -9.22 16.32
CA HIS A 109 7.77 -10.63 16.63
C HIS A 109 6.27 -10.96 16.76
N LYS A 110 5.49 -10.04 17.35
CA LYS A 110 4.04 -10.17 17.43
C LYS A 110 3.39 -10.18 16.05
N LEU A 111 3.86 -9.35 15.11
CA LEU A 111 3.41 -9.38 13.72
C LEU A 111 3.80 -10.72 13.05
N ALA A 112 5.07 -11.11 13.13
CA ALA A 112 5.59 -12.34 12.53
C ALA A 112 4.88 -13.60 13.05
N GLY A 113 4.54 -13.63 14.35
CA GLY A 113 3.82 -14.73 14.99
C GLY A 113 2.37 -14.85 14.55
N LYS A 114 1.69 -13.73 14.27
CA LYS A 114 0.30 -13.71 13.76
C LYS A 114 0.20 -14.08 12.28
N THR A 115 1.30 -13.97 11.53
CA THR A 115 1.31 -14.28 10.10
C THR A 115 1.47 -15.79 9.87
N LEU A 116 0.36 -16.45 9.54
CA LEU A 116 0.28 -17.92 9.38
C LEU A 116 1.27 -18.45 8.35
N TYR A 117 1.36 -17.79 7.19
CA TYR A 117 2.13 -18.27 6.05
C TYR A 117 3.50 -17.58 5.87
N ALA A 118 4.01 -16.87 6.89
CA ALA A 118 5.34 -16.28 6.80
C ALA A 118 6.43 -17.37 6.80
N PRO A 119 7.50 -17.22 5.98
CA PRO A 119 8.66 -18.10 6.00
C PRO A 119 9.27 -18.23 7.40
N SER A 120 9.81 -19.41 7.68
CA SER A 120 10.41 -19.69 8.99
C SER A 120 11.67 -18.84 9.23
N GLU A 121 12.40 -18.51 8.17
CA GLU A 121 13.54 -17.59 8.23
C GLU A 121 13.07 -16.20 8.69
N PHE A 122 11.98 -15.67 8.13
CA PHE A 122 11.42 -14.38 8.58
C PHE A 122 11.03 -14.37 10.06
N LYS A 123 10.56 -15.51 10.60
CA LYS A 123 10.23 -15.65 12.03
C LYS A 123 11.44 -15.81 12.94
N LYS A 124 12.57 -16.30 12.42
CA LYS A 124 13.80 -16.63 13.18
C LYS A 124 14.89 -15.56 13.06
N GLU A 125 14.96 -14.87 11.92
CA GLU A 125 16.09 -14.05 11.50
C GLU A 125 15.95 -12.56 11.89
N SER A 126 14.99 -12.25 12.76
CA SER A 126 14.74 -10.92 13.32
C SER A 126 15.70 -10.58 14.45
N GLY A 127 17.01 -10.71 14.18
CA GLY A 127 18.05 -10.39 15.15
C GLY A 127 18.21 -8.88 15.34
N ASP A 128 18.54 -8.49 16.57
CA ASP A 128 18.74 -7.11 17.01
C ASP A 128 19.71 -6.31 16.12
N GLU A 129 20.71 -6.97 15.52
CA GLU A 129 21.74 -6.34 14.69
C GLU A 129 21.21 -5.74 13.37
N LYS A 130 20.05 -6.20 12.89
CA LYS A 130 19.47 -5.74 11.61
C LYS A 130 18.52 -4.56 11.77
N LEU A 131 18.12 -4.25 13.00
CA LEU A 131 17.18 -3.17 13.31
C LEU A 131 17.93 -1.86 13.56
N ARG A 132 17.53 -0.80 12.86
CA ARG A 132 18.24 0.49 12.88
C ARG A 132 17.31 1.66 13.13
N PRO A 133 17.73 2.65 13.92
CA PRO A 133 17.01 3.91 14.01
C PRO A 133 17.32 4.75 12.77
N LEU A 134 16.25 5.15 12.07
CA LEU A 134 16.28 5.94 10.85
C LEU A 134 15.32 7.11 10.99
N TYR A 135 15.80 8.33 10.74
CA TYR A 135 14.94 9.49 10.53
C TYR A 135 14.59 9.61 9.06
N VAL A 136 13.29 9.59 8.77
CA VAL A 136 12.76 9.79 7.42
C VAL A 136 12.25 11.23 7.31
N PRO A 137 12.67 12.01 6.29
CA PRO A 137 12.12 13.33 6.06
C PRO A 137 10.68 13.19 5.58
N TYR A 138 9.80 14.00 6.16
CA TYR A 138 8.45 14.19 5.69
C TYR A 138 8.27 15.66 5.34
N LYS A 139 7.62 15.92 4.20
CA LYS A 139 7.10 17.24 3.87
C LYS A 139 5.70 17.37 4.44
N LEU A 140 5.49 18.41 5.23
CA LEU A 140 4.22 18.70 5.89
C LEU A 140 3.58 19.90 5.24
N TYR A 141 2.36 19.70 4.74
CA TYR A 141 1.57 20.73 4.09
C TYR A 141 0.48 21.22 5.03
N SER A 142 0.30 22.54 5.10
CA SER A 142 -0.80 23.17 5.79
C SER A 142 -1.52 24.11 4.84
N LEU A 143 -2.84 24.07 4.85
CA LEU A 143 -3.66 24.96 4.03
C LEU A 143 -4.90 25.46 4.77
N THR A 144 -5.30 26.68 4.44
CA THR A 144 -6.52 27.30 4.93
C THR A 144 -7.49 27.46 3.76
N LEU A 145 -8.68 26.90 3.91
CA LEU A 145 -9.82 27.13 3.02
C LEU A 145 -10.70 28.23 3.64
N ASP A 146 -10.96 29.28 2.88
CA ASP A 146 -11.87 30.35 3.29
C ASP A 146 -12.49 31.01 2.05
N GLY A 147 -13.71 30.59 1.71
CA GLY A 147 -14.43 31.15 0.58
C GLY A 147 -15.57 30.24 0.13
N ASN A 148 -16.13 30.56 -1.04
CA ASN A 148 -17.17 29.74 -1.64
C ASN A 148 -16.53 28.79 -2.65
N ALA A 149 -17.00 27.55 -2.66
CA ALA A 149 -16.76 26.60 -3.73
C ALA A 149 -18.09 26.23 -4.38
N ASP A 150 -18.05 25.93 -5.67
CA ASP A 150 -19.21 25.49 -6.44
C ASP A 150 -19.09 24.00 -6.70
N LEU A 151 -20.09 23.20 -6.33
CA LEU A 151 -20.16 21.77 -6.61
C LEU A 151 -21.28 21.52 -7.60
N TYR A 152 -20.99 20.61 -8.51
CA TYR A 152 -21.95 20.10 -9.46
C TYR A 152 -22.50 18.77 -8.95
N GLY A 153 -23.82 18.67 -8.93
CA GLY A 153 -24.55 17.48 -8.50
C GLY A 153 -25.59 17.08 -9.52
N GLN A 154 -25.91 15.80 -9.55
CA GLN A 154 -27.05 15.26 -10.26
C GLN A 154 -28.06 14.72 -9.26
N SER A 155 -29.30 15.14 -9.44
CA SER A 155 -30.43 14.56 -8.73
C SER A 155 -31.33 13.86 -9.73
N SER A 156 -31.69 12.61 -9.43
CA SER A 156 -32.62 11.84 -10.23
C SER A 156 -33.90 11.58 -9.45
N PHE A 157 -35.04 11.85 -10.07
CA PHE A 157 -36.36 11.57 -9.52
C PHE A 157 -37.25 10.89 -10.57
N LEU A 158 -38.25 10.15 -10.10
CA LEU A 158 -39.26 9.55 -10.96
C LEU A 158 -40.38 10.56 -11.18
N ASP A 159 -40.67 10.83 -12.44
CA ASP A 159 -41.84 11.59 -12.88
C ASP A 159 -42.79 10.59 -13.56
N GLY A 160 -43.70 10.02 -12.76
CA GLY A 160 -44.48 8.85 -13.15
C GLY A 160 -43.61 7.60 -13.30
N ILE A 161 -43.44 7.11 -14.55
CA ILE A 161 -42.59 5.95 -14.90
C ILE A 161 -41.21 6.39 -15.41
N GLU A 162 -41.06 7.65 -15.83
CA GLU A 162 -39.81 8.16 -16.40
C GLU A 162 -38.84 8.64 -15.31
N LYS A 163 -37.58 8.20 -15.40
CA LYS A 163 -36.50 8.72 -14.57
C LYS A 163 -35.95 10.00 -15.21
N LYS A 164 -36.20 11.16 -14.58
CA LYS A 164 -35.60 12.43 -14.98
C LYS A 164 -34.37 12.73 -14.14
N THR A 165 -33.28 13.14 -14.79
CA THR A 165 -32.04 13.56 -14.14
C THR A 165 -31.84 15.05 -14.37
N VAL A 166 -31.66 15.80 -13.29
CA VAL A 166 -31.43 17.25 -13.32
C VAL A 166 -30.04 17.55 -12.78
N ASN A 167 -29.26 18.28 -13.57
CA ASN A 167 -27.99 18.86 -13.12
C ASN A 167 -28.29 20.06 -12.21
N LYS A 168 -27.67 20.09 -11.04
CA LYS A 168 -27.76 21.18 -10.07
C LYS A 168 -26.37 21.68 -9.78
N GLN A 169 -26.21 22.99 -9.75
CA GLN A 169 -25.04 23.64 -9.17
C GLN A 169 -25.44 24.14 -7.79
N ALA A 170 -24.60 23.88 -6.80
CA ALA A 170 -24.72 24.46 -5.48
C ALA A 170 -23.43 25.21 -5.18
N SER A 171 -23.55 26.36 -4.51
CA SER A 171 -22.41 27.07 -3.96
C SER A 171 -22.45 26.93 -2.44
N PHE A 172 -21.33 26.61 -1.82
CA PHE A 172 -21.22 26.45 -0.37
C PHE A 172 -19.99 27.19 0.13
N GLY A 173 -20.18 27.89 1.24
CA GLY A 173 -19.08 28.49 1.99
C GLY A 173 -18.30 27.38 2.69
N ILE A 174 -17.04 27.21 2.31
CA ILE A 174 -16.10 26.33 2.98
C ILE A 174 -15.18 27.19 3.84
N ARG A 175 -15.14 26.86 5.13
CA ARG A 175 -14.10 27.34 6.03
C ARG A 175 -13.49 26.14 6.75
N GLY A 176 -12.20 25.94 6.57
CA GLY A 176 -11.51 24.80 7.16
C GLY A 176 -10.01 25.03 7.20
N LYS A 177 -9.35 24.47 8.20
CA LYS A 177 -7.90 24.48 8.31
C LYS A 177 -7.41 23.04 8.29
N PHE A 178 -6.48 22.75 7.41
CA PHE A 178 -5.78 21.47 7.37
C PHE A 178 -4.34 21.74 7.78
N GLU A 179 -3.91 21.06 8.83
CA GLU A 179 -2.56 21.22 9.37
C GLU A 179 -1.80 19.90 9.23
N ASN A 180 -0.51 20.02 8.93
CA ASN A 180 0.45 18.92 9.03
C ASN A 180 0.07 17.66 8.22
N ILE A 181 -0.47 17.84 7.00
CA ILE A 181 -0.64 16.72 6.08
C ILE A 181 0.76 16.27 5.64
N ALA A 182 1.18 15.11 6.11
CA ALA A 182 2.54 14.62 5.94
C ALA A 182 2.66 13.60 4.80
N PHE A 183 3.63 13.82 3.91
CA PHE A 183 4.08 12.86 2.90
C PHE A 183 5.58 12.66 3.09
N ASP A 184 6.09 11.45 2.86
CA ASP A 184 7.55 11.29 2.93
C ASP A 184 8.20 12.10 1.81
N ALA A 185 9.40 12.57 2.07
CA ALA A 185 10.16 13.42 1.18
C ALA A 185 11.47 12.73 0.74
N SER A 186 11.50 11.39 0.74
CA SER A 186 12.70 10.64 0.40
C SER A 186 12.39 9.56 -0.64
N SER A 187 12.92 9.70 -1.85
CA SER A 187 12.70 8.75 -2.95
C SER A 187 13.22 7.34 -2.67
N GLY A 188 14.18 7.20 -1.74
CA GLY A 188 14.71 5.93 -1.27
C GLY A 188 13.80 5.21 -0.26
N PHE A 189 12.87 5.94 0.36
CA PHE A 189 11.85 5.38 1.25
C PHE A 189 10.55 5.23 0.46
N ASP A 190 9.84 4.13 0.69
CA ASP A 190 8.67 3.81 -0.12
C ASP A 190 7.40 4.41 0.48
N ASP A 191 6.64 5.13 -0.34
CA ASP A 191 5.34 5.73 0.03
C ASP A 191 4.41 4.71 0.71
N THR A 192 4.39 3.44 0.23
CA THR A 192 3.52 2.42 0.82
C THR A 192 3.99 2.00 2.22
N LEU A 193 5.30 1.98 2.49
CA LEU A 193 5.81 1.81 3.84
C LEU A 193 5.45 3.00 4.73
N ALA A 194 5.66 4.22 4.22
CA ALA A 194 5.38 5.48 4.92
C ALA A 194 3.91 5.60 5.35
N GLU A 195 2.98 5.35 4.43
CA GLU A 195 1.54 5.40 4.70
C GLU A 195 1.09 4.33 5.71
N GLN A 196 1.71 3.14 5.71
CA GLN A 196 1.31 2.04 6.58
C GLN A 196 1.79 2.20 8.02
N ILE A 197 2.91 2.87 8.26
CA ILE A 197 3.41 3.15 9.62
C ILE A 197 2.81 4.41 10.25
N ALA A 198 2.12 5.26 9.48
CA ALA A 198 1.34 6.39 9.97
C ALA A 198 0.14 5.94 10.86
N PRO A 199 -0.39 6.78 11.77
CA PRO A 199 -0.08 8.20 11.98
C PRO A 199 1.10 8.43 12.93
N PHE A 200 1.75 9.58 12.76
CA PHE A 200 2.67 10.19 13.72
C PHE A 200 1.95 11.35 14.43
N GLN A 201 2.28 11.58 15.69
CA GLN A 201 1.68 12.61 16.56
C GLN A 201 2.58 13.83 16.54
N MET A 202 2.16 14.86 15.80
CA MET A 202 2.92 16.09 15.60
C MET A 202 2.98 16.97 16.84
N GLU A 203 2.09 16.76 17.81
CA GLU A 203 2.06 17.46 19.09
C GLU A 203 3.34 17.20 19.91
N GLN A 204 4.04 16.10 19.64
CA GLN A 204 5.29 15.73 20.29
C GLN A 204 6.53 16.16 19.48
N SER A 205 6.34 16.87 18.37
CA SER A 205 7.45 17.41 17.59
C SER A 205 8.16 18.54 18.33
N ARG A 206 9.45 18.70 18.05
CA ARG A 206 10.32 19.76 18.57
C ARG A 206 10.96 20.50 17.41
N ASP A 207 11.47 21.70 17.69
CA ASP A 207 12.37 22.36 16.74
C ASP A 207 13.57 21.46 16.47
N PHE A 208 13.97 21.40 15.20
CA PHE A 208 15.06 20.53 14.82
C PHE A 208 16.35 20.95 15.52
N ASP A 209 16.99 19.97 16.14
CA ASP A 209 18.35 20.06 16.65
C ASP A 209 19.09 18.77 16.25
N SER A 210 20.29 18.95 15.72
CA SER A 210 21.18 17.86 15.30
C SER A 210 21.48 16.85 16.42
N VAL A 211 21.35 17.24 17.69
CA VAL A 211 21.55 16.34 18.83
C VAL A 211 20.65 15.10 18.79
N TYR A 212 19.46 15.21 18.19
CA TYR A 212 18.52 14.09 18.08
C TYR A 212 18.92 13.05 17.02
N LEU A 213 19.84 13.41 16.11
CA LEU A 213 20.40 12.49 15.12
C LEU A 213 21.53 11.63 15.69
N ALA A 214 22.03 11.95 16.89
CA ALA A 214 23.09 11.20 17.54
C ALA A 214 22.65 9.75 17.80
N GLY A 215 23.37 8.80 17.19
CA GLY A 215 23.10 7.36 17.21
C GLY A 215 22.15 6.87 16.12
N SER A 216 21.72 7.75 15.19
CA SER A 216 20.75 7.42 14.13
C SER A 216 21.24 7.80 12.73
N TYR A 217 20.68 7.14 11.73
CA TYR A 217 20.79 7.58 10.33
C TYR A 217 19.64 8.50 9.98
N ALA A 218 19.82 9.32 8.95
CA ALA A 218 18.76 10.11 8.34
C ALA A 218 18.77 9.89 6.82
N ASN A 219 17.59 9.91 6.23
CA ASN A 219 17.41 9.95 4.78
C ASN A 219 17.57 11.37 4.25
N ILE A 220 18.00 11.48 3.00
CA ILE A 220 18.09 12.76 2.29
C ILE A 220 16.67 13.18 1.84
N PRO A 221 16.29 14.45 2.06
CA PRO A 221 15.06 15.02 1.51
C PRO A 221 15.26 15.39 0.03
N ASP A 222 15.08 14.43 -0.88
CA ASP A 222 15.33 14.57 -2.32
C ASP A 222 14.05 14.69 -3.17
N VAL A 223 12.88 14.79 -2.52
CA VAL A 223 11.58 14.97 -3.17
C VAL A 223 11.10 16.41 -3.00
N ASP A 224 10.79 17.05 -4.13
CA ASP A 224 10.31 18.44 -4.19
C ASP A 224 8.91 18.61 -3.56
N ALA A 225 8.66 19.78 -2.96
CA ALA A 225 7.39 20.13 -2.33
C ALA A 225 6.20 20.14 -3.31
N GLU A 226 6.44 20.45 -4.57
CA GLU A 226 5.37 20.61 -5.55
C GLU A 226 4.74 19.27 -5.93
N ILE A 227 5.49 18.17 -5.81
CA ILE A 227 5.05 16.81 -6.19
C ILE A 227 3.77 16.39 -5.45
N TYR A 228 3.66 16.72 -4.17
CA TYR A 228 2.51 16.32 -3.36
C TYR A 228 1.46 17.43 -3.19
N ARG A 229 1.65 18.60 -3.81
CA ARG A 229 0.71 19.72 -3.70
C ARG A 229 -0.68 19.31 -4.18
N GLU A 230 -0.79 18.72 -5.38
CA GLU A 230 -2.08 18.28 -5.93
C GLU A 230 -2.72 17.19 -5.07
N LYS A 231 -1.95 16.18 -4.64
CA LYS A 231 -2.43 15.11 -3.73
C LYS A 231 -2.96 15.68 -2.42
N THR A 232 -2.32 16.72 -1.89
CA THR A 232 -2.76 17.44 -0.68
C THR A 232 -4.10 18.13 -0.91
N LEU A 233 -4.27 18.84 -2.03
CA LEU A 233 -5.52 19.52 -2.38
C LEU A 233 -6.65 18.51 -2.62
N GLN A 234 -6.37 17.38 -3.27
CA GLN A 234 -7.33 16.29 -3.46
C GLN A 234 -7.77 15.69 -2.12
N LEU A 235 -6.84 15.49 -1.17
CA LEU A 235 -7.17 15.00 0.17
C LEU A 235 -8.02 16.00 0.96
N ALA A 236 -7.68 17.29 0.88
CA ALA A 236 -8.47 18.36 1.50
C ALA A 236 -9.88 18.42 0.90
N ALA A 237 -9.99 18.36 -0.44
CA ALA A 237 -11.27 18.31 -1.15
C ALA A 237 -12.11 17.12 -0.70
N GLN A 238 -11.52 15.93 -0.67
CA GLN A 238 -12.22 14.71 -0.25
C GLN A 238 -12.71 14.81 1.19
N LYS A 239 -11.86 15.28 2.12
CA LYS A 239 -12.27 15.44 3.52
C LYS A 239 -13.35 16.51 3.70
N SER A 240 -13.28 17.61 2.95
CA SER A 240 -14.33 18.63 2.92
C SER A 240 -15.65 18.07 2.38
N LEU A 241 -15.60 17.27 1.32
CA LEU A 241 -16.76 16.57 0.78
C LEU A 241 -17.34 15.56 1.76
N ASP A 242 -16.51 14.76 2.43
CA ASP A 242 -16.95 13.78 3.42
C ASP A 242 -17.63 14.46 4.62
N ALA A 243 -17.09 15.59 5.09
CA ALA A 243 -17.70 16.40 6.14
C ALA A 243 -19.02 17.03 5.69
N MET A 244 -19.11 17.50 4.44
CA MET A 244 -20.38 17.97 3.88
C MET A 244 -21.39 16.84 3.73
N HIS A 245 -20.96 15.65 3.30
CA HIS A 245 -21.84 14.50 3.08
C HIS A 245 -22.57 14.07 4.35
N SER A 246 -21.92 14.14 5.53
CA SER A 246 -22.61 13.88 6.80
C SER A 246 -23.73 14.88 7.10
N ASP A 247 -23.63 16.11 6.60
CA ASP A 247 -24.68 17.13 6.77
C ASP A 247 -25.84 16.97 5.76
N PHE A 248 -25.61 16.24 4.66
CA PHE A 248 -26.57 16.02 3.58
C PHE A 248 -27.39 14.72 3.72
N GLU A 249 -27.25 13.97 4.83
CA GLU A 249 -28.03 12.75 5.08
C GLU A 249 -29.53 12.99 4.82
N GLY A 250 -30.06 12.31 3.80
CA GLY A 250 -31.47 12.39 3.39
C GLY A 250 -31.77 13.00 2.01
N LYS A 251 -30.78 13.55 1.27
CA LYS A 251 -30.99 14.11 -0.08
C LYS A 251 -30.39 13.23 -1.18
N SER A 252 -31.18 12.93 -2.23
CA SER A 252 -30.81 12.13 -3.41
C SER A 252 -29.93 12.90 -4.42
N VAL A 253 -28.88 13.55 -3.93
CA VAL A 253 -27.93 14.30 -4.76
C VAL A 253 -26.62 13.53 -4.80
N THR A 254 -26.18 13.19 -6.01
CA THR A 254 -24.88 12.57 -6.27
C THR A 254 -23.95 13.58 -6.89
N LEU A 255 -22.69 13.63 -6.47
CA LEU A 255 -21.67 14.50 -7.08
C LEU A 255 -21.47 14.15 -8.55
N ALA A 256 -21.61 15.16 -9.40
CA ALA A 256 -21.38 15.08 -10.83
C ALA A 256 -19.99 15.62 -11.17
N ASP A 257 -19.49 15.26 -12.35
CA ASP A 257 -18.23 15.79 -12.86
C ASP A 257 -18.45 17.24 -13.34
N TYR A 258 -17.43 18.10 -13.26
CA TYR A 258 -17.55 19.47 -13.71
C TYR A 258 -17.65 19.54 -15.24
N PRO A 259 -18.42 20.50 -15.82
CA PRO A 259 -18.59 20.61 -17.27
C PRO A 259 -17.29 20.84 -18.06
N ASP A 260 -16.31 21.47 -17.45
CA ASP A 260 -14.99 21.78 -18.01
C ASP A 260 -13.97 20.63 -17.83
N GLY A 261 -14.36 19.55 -17.14
CA GLY A 261 -13.50 18.41 -16.83
C GLY A 261 -12.58 18.59 -15.62
N SER A 262 -12.66 19.73 -14.93
CA SER A 262 -11.94 19.99 -13.69
C SER A 262 -12.38 19.06 -12.54
N SER A 263 -11.54 18.99 -11.51
CA SER A 263 -11.78 18.28 -10.26
C SER A 263 -12.27 19.24 -9.17
N VAL A 264 -12.84 18.69 -8.09
CA VAL A 264 -13.25 19.50 -6.92
C VAL A 264 -12.05 20.22 -6.30
N SER A 265 -10.86 19.61 -6.33
CA SER A 265 -9.62 20.21 -5.81
C SER A 265 -9.23 21.50 -6.53
N ASP A 266 -9.57 21.65 -7.81
CA ASP A 266 -9.24 22.84 -8.61
C ASP A 266 -10.08 24.06 -8.22
N HIS A 267 -11.25 23.82 -7.62
CA HIS A 267 -12.20 24.85 -7.22
C HIS A 267 -12.21 25.11 -5.71
N LEU A 268 -11.25 24.56 -4.96
CA LEU A 268 -11.13 24.84 -3.53
C LEU A 268 -10.68 26.30 -3.30
N PRO A 269 -11.34 27.04 -2.39
CA PRO A 269 -10.97 28.42 -2.07
C PRO A 269 -9.76 28.44 -1.12
N VAL A 270 -8.59 28.07 -1.65
CA VAL A 270 -7.33 28.04 -0.91
C VAL A 270 -6.83 29.46 -0.72
N ARG A 271 -6.75 29.90 0.54
CA ARG A 271 -6.26 31.23 0.91
C ARG A 271 -4.76 31.22 1.18
N ASP A 272 -4.33 30.29 2.03
CA ASP A 272 -2.94 30.12 2.43
C ASP A 272 -2.55 28.67 2.17
N PHE A 273 -1.34 28.46 1.65
CA PHE A 273 -0.74 27.14 1.47
C PHE A 273 0.73 27.25 1.82
N SER A 274 1.17 26.46 2.80
CA SER A 274 2.56 26.44 3.25
C SER A 274 3.04 25.01 3.46
N ASP A 275 4.34 24.84 3.36
CA ASP A 275 5.01 23.57 3.62
C ASP A 275 6.28 23.76 4.44
N TYR A 276 6.69 22.68 5.12
CA TYR A 276 7.97 22.59 5.80
C TYR A 276 8.39 21.11 5.91
N THR A 277 9.66 20.87 6.20
CA THR A 277 10.22 19.51 6.34
C THR A 277 10.37 19.17 7.82
N ALA A 278 10.01 17.94 8.19
CA ALA A 278 10.27 17.41 9.53
C ALA A 278 10.83 15.99 9.48
N PHE A 279 11.62 15.62 10.49
CA PHE A 279 12.10 14.25 10.63
C PHE A 279 11.23 13.40 11.53
N PHE A 280 10.80 12.26 10.99
CA PHE A 280 9.99 11.28 11.71
C PHE A 280 10.81 10.03 12.06
N PRO A 281 10.67 9.50 13.29
CA PRO A 281 11.47 8.39 13.78
C PRO A 281 10.92 7.07 13.25
N VAL A 282 11.74 6.29 12.55
CA VAL A 282 11.39 4.99 12.00
C VAL A 282 12.44 3.96 12.40
N TRP A 283 12.02 2.87 13.00
CA TRP A 283 12.87 1.70 13.11
C TRP A 283 12.80 0.90 11.81
N PHE A 284 13.92 0.79 11.11
CA PHE A 284 14.00 0.18 9.80
C PHE A 284 14.82 -1.11 9.83
N MET A 285 14.36 -2.11 9.09
CA MET A 285 15.02 -3.41 8.99
C MET A 285 14.87 -3.96 7.56
N SER A 286 15.94 -4.58 7.08
CA SER A 286 16.01 -5.22 5.77
C SER A 286 16.33 -6.71 5.89
N PHE A 287 15.57 -7.52 5.15
CA PHE A 287 15.75 -8.98 5.07
C PHE A 287 16.13 -9.38 3.65
N ARG A 288 17.40 -9.72 3.44
CA ARG A 288 17.91 -10.15 2.14
C ARG A 288 17.76 -11.67 1.97
N LYS A 289 17.12 -12.10 0.88
CA LYS A 289 17.07 -13.49 0.43
C LYS A 289 17.47 -13.58 -1.04
N GLY A 290 18.71 -13.99 -1.31
CA GLY A 290 19.28 -14.00 -2.66
C GLY A 290 19.47 -12.59 -3.22
N ASN A 291 18.82 -12.31 -4.36
CA ASN A 291 18.84 -11.00 -5.05
C ASN A 291 17.60 -10.14 -4.73
N ARG A 292 16.91 -10.43 -3.63
CA ARG A 292 15.66 -9.78 -3.24
C ARG A 292 15.71 -9.38 -1.77
N ILE A 293 15.03 -8.27 -1.43
CA ILE A 293 14.95 -7.73 -0.07
C ILE A 293 13.50 -7.49 0.32
N ALA A 294 13.13 -7.91 1.53
CA ALA A 294 11.91 -7.48 2.20
C ALA A 294 12.23 -6.39 3.23
N TYR A 295 11.39 -5.37 3.34
CA TYR A 295 11.52 -4.33 4.35
C TYR A 295 10.54 -4.52 5.50
N ALA A 296 10.96 -4.06 6.67
CA ALA A 296 10.10 -3.86 7.82
C ALA A 296 10.37 -2.47 8.38
N ALA A 297 9.30 -1.75 8.67
CA ALA A 297 9.33 -0.43 9.26
C ALA A 297 8.42 -0.41 10.48
N VAL A 298 8.90 0.19 11.56
CA VAL A 298 8.12 0.41 12.78
C VAL A 298 8.14 1.88 13.11
N ASN A 299 6.97 2.45 13.36
CA ASN A 299 6.82 3.81 13.83
C ASN A 299 7.54 3.96 15.18
N GLY A 300 8.58 4.81 15.22
CA GLY A 300 9.41 5.04 16.39
C GLY A 300 8.73 5.81 17.52
N GLN A 301 7.46 6.20 17.35
CA GLN A 301 6.64 6.87 18.36
C GLN A 301 5.47 6.00 18.85
N THR A 302 4.79 5.31 17.93
CA THR A 302 3.57 4.54 18.24
C THR A 302 3.78 3.03 18.30
N GLY A 303 4.89 2.53 17.78
CA GLY A 303 5.18 1.09 17.69
C GLY A 303 4.37 0.37 16.62
N LYS A 304 3.63 1.11 15.77
CA LYS A 304 2.90 0.53 14.63
C LYS A 304 3.88 -0.09 13.65
N VAL A 305 3.71 -1.38 13.37
CA VAL A 305 4.61 -2.17 12.50
C VAL A 305 3.95 -2.41 11.14
N TYR A 306 4.75 -2.23 10.09
CA TYR A 306 4.47 -2.77 8.78
C TYR A 306 5.68 -3.53 8.24
N SER A 307 5.44 -4.61 7.50
CA SER A 307 6.52 -5.33 6.83
C SER A 307 6.01 -5.98 5.56
N ASP A 308 6.84 -6.00 4.54
CA ASP A 308 6.61 -6.82 3.37
C ASP A 308 6.93 -8.29 3.71
N ILE A 309 5.89 -9.09 3.94
CA ILE A 309 6.05 -10.50 4.34
C ILE A 309 5.79 -11.39 3.11
N PRO A 310 6.81 -12.06 2.55
CA PRO A 310 6.57 -13.07 1.52
C PRO A 310 5.80 -14.25 2.10
N VAL A 311 5.10 -14.99 1.24
CA VAL A 311 4.34 -16.19 1.57
C VAL A 311 5.19 -17.44 1.35
N SER A 312 5.30 -18.28 2.37
CA SER A 312 5.90 -19.61 2.27
C SER A 312 4.95 -20.54 1.51
N LEU A 313 5.35 -20.96 0.29
CA LEU A 313 4.58 -21.91 -0.52
C LEU A 313 4.27 -23.22 0.22
N PRO A 314 5.23 -23.86 0.93
CA PRO A 314 4.94 -25.05 1.73
C PRO A 314 3.91 -24.79 2.83
N ALA A 315 4.04 -23.67 3.56
CA ALA A 315 3.12 -23.34 4.64
C ALA A 315 1.70 -23.05 4.12
N PHE A 316 1.60 -22.37 2.98
CA PHE A 316 0.34 -22.10 2.30
C PHE A 316 -0.37 -23.39 1.89
N TRP A 317 0.32 -24.28 1.16
CA TRP A 317 -0.26 -25.55 0.72
C TRP A 317 -0.61 -26.48 1.88
N ALA A 318 0.21 -26.51 2.93
CA ALA A 318 -0.12 -27.24 4.15
C ALA A 318 -1.39 -26.70 4.81
N GLY A 319 -1.55 -25.38 4.90
CA GLY A 319 -2.77 -24.75 5.42
C GLY A 319 -4.00 -25.04 4.57
N CYS A 320 -3.86 -25.00 3.24
CA CYS A 320 -4.94 -25.38 2.32
C CYS A 320 -5.36 -26.83 2.52
N LEU A 321 -4.40 -27.76 2.63
CA LEU A 321 -4.67 -29.18 2.83
C LEU A 321 -5.35 -29.44 4.19
N LEU A 322 -4.88 -28.78 5.24
CA LEU A 322 -5.46 -28.87 6.58
C LEU A 322 -6.94 -28.43 6.61
N LEU A 323 -7.31 -27.42 5.81
CA LEU A 323 -8.70 -26.97 5.67
C LEU A 323 -9.51 -27.83 4.69
N ALA A 324 -8.86 -28.36 3.63
CA ALA A 324 -9.51 -29.17 2.61
C ALA A 324 -9.98 -30.53 3.14
N VAL A 325 -9.21 -31.19 4.01
CA VAL A 325 -9.54 -32.51 4.57
C VAL A 325 -10.88 -32.51 5.35
N PRO A 326 -11.11 -31.65 6.36
CA PRO A 326 -12.38 -31.63 7.09
C PRO A 326 -13.54 -31.20 6.18
N LEU A 327 -13.31 -30.23 5.27
CA LEU A 327 -14.33 -29.82 4.30
C LEU A 327 -14.73 -30.98 3.38
N PHE A 328 -13.76 -31.76 2.91
CA PHE A 328 -14.00 -32.95 2.11
C PHE A 328 -14.82 -34.00 2.89
N LEU A 329 -14.48 -34.27 4.16
CA LEU A 329 -15.23 -35.21 5.00
C LEU A 329 -16.68 -34.77 5.21
N VAL A 330 -16.92 -33.48 5.46
CA VAL A 330 -18.26 -32.92 5.61
C VAL A 330 -19.04 -33.01 4.31
N LEU A 331 -18.45 -32.58 3.19
CA LEU A 331 -19.12 -32.63 1.88
C LEU A 331 -19.43 -34.07 1.45
N ASN A 332 -18.55 -35.02 1.72
CA ASN A 332 -18.78 -36.43 1.43
C ASN A 332 -20.00 -37.00 2.20
N LEU A 333 -20.26 -36.50 3.41
CA LEU A 333 -21.41 -36.96 4.21
C LEU A 333 -22.77 -36.50 3.65
N PHE A 334 -22.81 -35.33 2.99
CA PHE A 334 -24.07 -34.70 2.58
C PHE A 334 -24.27 -34.59 1.06
N VAL A 335 -23.21 -34.69 0.26
CA VAL A 335 -23.24 -34.40 -1.18
C VAL A 335 -22.68 -35.58 -1.96
N THR A 336 -23.56 -36.25 -2.72
CA THR A 336 -23.14 -37.24 -3.72
C THR A 336 -22.84 -36.52 -5.04
N MET A 337 -21.56 -36.34 -5.33
CA MET A 337 -21.10 -35.64 -6.55
C MET A 337 -21.21 -36.55 -7.77
N ARG A 338 -22.08 -36.19 -8.73
CA ARG A 338 -22.10 -36.81 -10.07
C ARG A 338 -20.93 -36.27 -10.92
N PRO A 339 -20.42 -37.05 -11.90
CA PRO A 339 -19.30 -36.61 -12.76
C PRO A 339 -19.56 -35.26 -13.44
N THR A 340 -20.77 -35.06 -13.96
CA THR A 340 -21.19 -33.82 -14.63
C THR A 340 -21.25 -32.62 -13.68
N THR A 341 -21.73 -32.83 -12.44
CA THR A 341 -21.75 -31.78 -11.41
C THR A 341 -20.35 -31.41 -10.93
N GLY A 342 -19.44 -32.39 -10.84
CA GLY A 342 -18.03 -32.15 -10.51
C GLY A 342 -17.29 -31.36 -11.58
N LEU A 343 -17.55 -31.65 -12.86
CA LEU A 343 -16.99 -30.91 -13.98
C LEU A 343 -17.48 -29.46 -13.99
N LEU A 344 -18.78 -29.23 -13.75
CA LEU A 344 -19.35 -27.89 -13.68
C LEU A 344 -18.79 -27.06 -12.54
N LEU A 345 -18.64 -27.66 -11.35
CA LEU A 345 -18.03 -27.00 -10.21
C LEU A 345 -16.57 -26.64 -10.50
N SER A 346 -15.83 -27.52 -11.19
CA SER A 346 -14.46 -27.28 -11.61
C SER A 346 -14.36 -26.10 -12.59
N CYS A 347 -15.25 -26.04 -13.59
CA CYS A 347 -15.34 -24.90 -14.51
C CYS A 347 -15.64 -23.59 -13.76
N LEU A 348 -16.56 -23.60 -12.79
CA LEU A 348 -16.88 -22.42 -11.98
C LEU A 348 -15.66 -21.93 -11.18
N LEU A 349 -14.95 -22.86 -10.52
CA LEU A 349 -13.73 -22.57 -9.77
C LEU A 349 -12.62 -22.03 -10.67
N SER A 350 -12.49 -22.56 -11.89
CA SER A 350 -11.53 -22.07 -12.90
C SER A 350 -11.81 -20.63 -13.31
N LEU A 351 -13.07 -20.28 -13.58
CA LEU A 351 -13.46 -18.92 -13.95
C LEU A 351 -13.31 -17.95 -12.77
N ALA A 352 -13.63 -18.39 -11.55
CA ALA A 352 -13.37 -17.60 -10.35
C ALA A 352 -11.86 -17.37 -10.15
N ALA A 353 -11.05 -18.41 -10.34
CA ALA A 353 -9.59 -18.33 -10.27
C ALA A 353 -9.01 -17.40 -11.33
N SER A 354 -9.54 -17.39 -12.56
CA SER A 354 -9.04 -16.52 -13.64
C SER A 354 -9.29 -15.04 -13.33
N ILE A 355 -10.46 -14.71 -12.76
CA ILE A 355 -10.84 -13.37 -12.29
C ILE A 355 -9.91 -12.93 -11.16
N LEU A 356 -9.72 -13.78 -10.14
CA LEU A 356 -8.82 -13.49 -9.02
C LEU A 356 -7.38 -13.30 -9.49
N TYR A 357 -6.90 -14.14 -10.40
CA TYR A 357 -5.55 -14.03 -10.96
C TYR A 357 -5.37 -12.70 -11.70
N ALA A 358 -6.30 -12.31 -12.58
CA ALA A 358 -6.22 -11.05 -13.32
C ALA A 358 -6.30 -9.82 -12.42
N GLY A 359 -7.19 -9.84 -11.41
CA GLY A 359 -7.33 -8.74 -10.45
C GLY A 359 -6.06 -8.52 -9.62
N ASN A 360 -5.47 -9.60 -9.11
CA ASN A 360 -4.21 -9.52 -8.37
C ASN A 360 -3.05 -9.14 -9.28
N TYR A 361 -2.93 -9.72 -10.48
CA TYR A 361 -1.87 -9.39 -11.44
C TYR A 361 -1.85 -7.90 -11.82
N GLY A 362 -3.01 -7.28 -12.02
CA GLY A 362 -3.09 -5.83 -12.30
C GLY A 362 -2.60 -4.96 -11.14
N ALA A 363 -2.89 -5.35 -9.90
CA ALA A 363 -2.37 -4.66 -8.71
C ALA A 363 -0.85 -4.84 -8.57
N ILE A 364 -0.40 -6.07 -8.79
CA ILE A 364 0.99 -6.51 -8.82
C ILE A 364 1.82 -5.65 -9.80
N ARG A 365 1.37 -5.52 -11.06
CA ARG A 365 2.04 -4.75 -12.11
C ARG A 365 2.17 -3.25 -11.79
N ARG A 366 1.15 -2.65 -11.18
CA ARG A 366 1.18 -1.21 -10.85
C ARG A 366 2.24 -0.88 -9.80
N ARG A 367 2.39 -1.75 -8.80
CA ARG A 367 3.43 -1.63 -7.77
C ARG A 367 4.84 -1.74 -8.36
N GLU A 368 5.07 -2.67 -9.28
CA GLU A 368 6.39 -2.87 -9.92
C GLU A 368 6.84 -1.66 -10.75
N MET A 369 5.90 -1.02 -11.43
CA MET A 369 6.17 0.13 -12.29
C MET A 369 6.25 1.45 -11.50
N HIS A 370 6.21 1.41 -10.15
CA HIS A 370 6.16 2.58 -9.27
C HIS A 370 5.07 3.60 -9.69
N LEU A 371 3.96 3.13 -10.27
CA LEU A 371 2.91 4.02 -10.79
C LEU A 371 2.11 4.74 -9.70
N ASP A 372 2.09 4.14 -8.51
CA ASP A 372 1.39 4.68 -7.34
C ASP A 372 2.36 5.42 -6.37
N ASP A 373 3.65 5.54 -6.73
CA ASP A 373 4.73 6.15 -5.93
C ASP A 373 5.15 7.50 -6.54
N LEU A 374 4.63 8.58 -5.95
CA LEU A 374 4.79 9.93 -6.49
C LEU A 374 6.18 10.49 -6.16
N GLY A 375 6.73 10.17 -4.99
CA GLY A 375 8.08 10.58 -4.60
C GLY A 375 9.14 10.01 -5.53
N TYR A 376 9.03 8.72 -5.89
CA TYR A 376 9.94 8.07 -6.82
C TYR A 376 9.82 8.59 -8.26
N THR A 377 8.59 8.84 -8.73
CA THR A 377 8.38 9.33 -10.11
C THR A 377 8.75 10.81 -10.27
N GLY A 378 8.56 11.62 -9.24
CA GLY A 378 8.85 13.05 -9.24
C GLY A 378 10.31 13.41 -8.98
N SER A 379 11.11 12.53 -8.35
CA SER A 379 12.55 12.77 -8.09
C SER A 379 13.45 12.73 -9.33
N GLY A 380 12.88 12.54 -10.53
CA GLY A 380 13.64 12.49 -11.78
C GLY A 380 14.40 11.18 -12.00
N VAL A 381 14.34 10.22 -11.07
CA VAL A 381 14.89 8.86 -11.18
C VAL A 381 13.99 8.00 -12.10
N THR A 382 13.69 8.48 -13.31
CA THR A 382 12.89 7.71 -14.25
C THR A 382 13.75 6.75 -15.05
N ARG A 383 13.64 5.45 -14.76
CA ARG A 383 13.88 4.43 -15.79
C ARG A 383 12.84 4.65 -16.88
N ASN A 384 13.34 4.67 -18.11
CA ASN A 384 12.65 4.99 -19.36
C ASN A 384 11.46 4.03 -19.63
N THR A 385 10.32 4.20 -18.95
CA THR A 385 9.11 3.42 -19.20
C THR A 385 7.97 4.34 -19.64
N LYS A 386 8.07 4.81 -20.89
CA LYS A 386 6.92 5.31 -21.64
C LYS A 386 5.97 4.15 -21.95
N GLU A 387 5.12 3.77 -21.01
CA GLU A 387 3.85 3.13 -21.35
C GLU A 387 2.74 4.17 -21.19
N THR A 388 2.48 4.91 -22.26
CA THR A 388 1.20 5.60 -22.42
C THR A 388 0.08 4.56 -22.35
N PRO A 389 -1.02 4.79 -21.61
CA PRO A 389 -2.19 3.92 -21.69
C PRO A 389 -2.70 3.96 -23.13
N SER A 390 -2.41 2.92 -23.91
CA SER A 390 -2.80 2.86 -25.32
C SER A 390 -4.32 2.92 -25.39
N GLY A 391 -4.83 4.05 -25.89
CA GLY A 391 -6.24 4.30 -26.11
C GLY A 391 -6.80 3.38 -27.18
N ASN A 392 -7.28 2.20 -26.79
CA ASN A 392 -8.23 1.46 -27.61
C ASN A 392 -9.61 2.11 -27.43
N ARG A 393 -10.24 2.59 -28.52
CA ARG A 393 -11.61 3.14 -28.50
C ARG A 393 -12.65 2.16 -27.93
N ILE A 394 -12.35 0.86 -27.98
CA ILE A 394 -13.14 -0.22 -27.36
C ILE A 394 -13.02 -0.18 -25.82
N LEU A 395 -11.84 0.11 -25.27
CA LEU A 395 -11.64 0.30 -23.83
C LEU A 395 -12.39 1.54 -23.33
N ALA A 396 -12.45 2.64 -24.08
CA ALA A 396 -13.18 3.85 -23.66
C ALA A 396 -14.70 3.65 -23.54
N TRP A 397 -15.29 2.79 -24.39
CA TRP A 397 -16.70 2.38 -24.28
C TRP A 397 -16.93 1.35 -23.16
N MET A 398 -15.96 0.48 -22.88
CA MET A 398 -16.02 -0.54 -21.82
C MET A 398 -15.56 -0.04 -20.44
N SER A 399 -14.84 1.08 -20.35
CA SER A 399 -14.19 1.60 -19.15
C SER A 399 -15.10 2.45 -18.29
N GLY A 400 -16.44 2.34 -18.45
CA GLY A 400 -17.44 3.06 -17.66
C GLY A 400 -16.90 3.32 -16.26
N LYS A 401 -16.55 4.60 -16.02
CA LYS A 401 -15.67 5.02 -14.93
C LYS A 401 -16.27 4.47 -13.63
N GLU A 402 -15.61 3.49 -13.03
CA GLU A 402 -15.95 3.09 -11.67
C GLU A 402 -15.47 4.21 -10.75
N LYS A 403 -16.41 5.06 -10.30
CA LYS A 403 -16.20 5.91 -9.14
C LYS A 403 -15.98 4.98 -7.94
N ARG A 404 -14.72 4.68 -7.62
CA ARG A 404 -14.36 4.13 -6.31
C ARG A 404 -14.44 5.25 -5.29
N SER A 405 -15.63 5.54 -4.78
CA SER A 405 -15.71 6.14 -3.45
C SER A 405 -15.41 5.02 -2.45
N ALA A 406 -14.27 5.13 -1.78
CA ALA A 406 -13.85 4.19 -0.76
C ALA A 406 -13.95 4.86 0.61
N THR A 407 -15.16 5.26 1.02
CA THR A 407 -15.46 5.45 2.43
C THR A 407 -15.71 4.07 3.03
N ARG A 408 -14.67 3.50 3.66
CA ARG A 408 -14.77 2.27 4.44
C ARG A 408 -15.46 2.59 5.77
N MET A 409 -16.76 2.86 5.71
CA MET A 409 -17.62 3.01 6.88
C MET A 409 -17.70 1.65 7.59
N LYS A 410 -17.57 1.64 8.92
CA LYS A 410 -17.85 0.43 9.72
C LYS A 410 -19.33 0.10 9.58
N ARG A 411 -19.67 -0.76 8.60
CA ARG A 411 -21.05 -1.20 8.35
C ARG A 411 -21.61 -1.93 9.57
N SER A 412 -22.81 -1.55 10.00
CA SER A 412 -23.52 -2.25 11.07
C SER A 412 -23.95 -3.65 10.59
N PRO A 413 -24.20 -4.61 11.49
CA PRO A 413 -24.67 -5.96 11.11
C PRO A 413 -25.96 -5.94 10.26
N MET A 414 -26.82 -4.94 10.48
CA MET A 414 -28.09 -4.78 9.76
C MET A 414 -27.88 -4.32 8.31
N GLU A 415 -26.89 -3.46 8.04
CA GLU A 415 -26.52 -3.10 6.67
C GLU A 415 -25.91 -4.27 5.89
N TRP A 416 -25.17 -5.14 6.58
CA TRP A 416 -24.67 -6.39 6.00
C TRP A 416 -25.82 -7.32 5.57
N PHE A 417 -26.83 -7.46 6.43
CA PHE A 417 -28.02 -8.25 6.14
C PHE A 417 -28.82 -7.68 4.96
N MET A 418 -29.04 -6.36 4.93
CA MET A 418 -29.73 -5.68 3.83
C MET A 418 -28.95 -5.78 2.50
N SER A 419 -27.63 -5.69 2.54
CA SER A 419 -26.77 -5.88 1.37
C SER A 419 -26.88 -7.30 0.82
N LEU A 420 -26.90 -8.32 1.69
CA LEU A 420 -27.11 -9.71 1.29
C LEU A 420 -28.50 -9.94 0.69
N PHE A 421 -29.53 -9.30 1.24
CA PHE A 421 -30.90 -9.37 0.73
C PHE A 421 -31.05 -8.71 -0.65
N MET A 422 -30.29 -7.64 -0.92
CA MET A 422 -30.24 -6.99 -2.24
C MET A 422 -29.56 -7.86 -3.31
N ILE A 423 -28.69 -8.80 -2.92
CA ILE A 423 -28.01 -9.73 -3.84
C ILE A 423 -28.90 -10.94 -4.16
N TRP A 424 -29.83 -11.30 -3.26
CA TRP A 424 -30.74 -12.44 -3.42
C TRP A 424 -31.53 -12.46 -4.74
N PRO A 425 -32.15 -11.35 -5.19
CA PRO A 425 -32.83 -11.32 -6.49
C PRO A 425 -31.89 -11.70 -7.64
N TYR A 426 -30.64 -11.27 -7.62
CA TYR A 426 -29.65 -11.61 -8.65
C TYR A 426 -29.22 -13.08 -8.57
N ILE A 427 -29.08 -13.63 -7.36
CA ILE A 427 -28.81 -15.06 -7.17
C ILE A 427 -29.97 -15.90 -7.69
N VAL A 428 -31.21 -15.49 -7.42
CA VAL A 428 -32.42 -16.16 -7.91
C VAL A 428 -32.51 -16.05 -9.43
N ILE A 429 -32.29 -14.87 -10.01
CA ILE A 429 -32.25 -14.68 -11.47
C ILE A 429 -31.14 -15.53 -12.10
N ALA A 430 -29.94 -15.54 -11.53
CA ALA A 430 -28.84 -16.37 -12.02
C ALA A 430 -29.17 -17.86 -11.93
N GLY A 431 -29.82 -18.30 -10.84
CA GLY A 431 -30.32 -19.66 -10.67
C GLY A 431 -31.41 -20.02 -11.70
N LEU A 432 -32.34 -19.11 -11.97
CA LEU A 432 -33.38 -19.28 -12.99
C LEU A 432 -32.77 -19.36 -14.39
N VAL A 433 -31.82 -18.50 -14.72
CA VAL A 433 -31.13 -18.53 -16.02
C VAL A 433 -30.29 -19.80 -16.16
N LEU A 434 -29.60 -20.24 -15.10
CA LEU A 434 -28.88 -21.52 -15.09
C LEU A 434 -29.83 -22.71 -15.30
N PHE A 435 -31.05 -22.65 -14.76
CA PHE A 435 -32.04 -23.70 -14.90
C PHE A 435 -32.70 -23.73 -16.29
N PHE A 436 -33.13 -22.58 -16.81
CA PHE A 436 -33.87 -22.49 -18.08
C PHE A 436 -32.95 -22.41 -19.31
N MET A 437 -31.78 -21.80 -19.18
CA MET A 437 -30.86 -21.49 -20.29
C MET A 437 -29.39 -21.76 -19.89
N PRO A 438 -29.03 -23.00 -19.52
CA PRO A 438 -27.71 -23.31 -18.98
C PRO A 438 -26.57 -22.96 -19.94
N VAL A 439 -26.72 -23.21 -21.24
CA VAL A 439 -25.67 -22.91 -22.24
C VAL A 439 -25.38 -21.40 -22.30
N LEU A 440 -26.43 -20.57 -22.32
CA LEU A 440 -26.28 -19.11 -22.33
C LEU A 440 -25.65 -18.59 -21.04
N PHE A 441 -26.04 -19.16 -19.89
CA PHE A 441 -25.46 -18.80 -18.59
C PHE A 441 -23.93 -18.97 -18.59
N TRP A 442 -23.46 -20.15 -19.02
CA TRP A 442 -22.03 -20.46 -19.03
C TRP A 442 -21.26 -19.68 -20.10
N ALA A 443 -21.85 -19.46 -21.28
CA ALA A 443 -21.26 -18.59 -22.30
C ALA A 443 -21.07 -17.16 -21.78
N CYS A 444 -22.06 -16.60 -21.09
CA CYS A 444 -21.97 -15.29 -20.46
C CYS A 444 -20.89 -15.23 -19.38
N LEU A 445 -20.72 -16.27 -18.57
CA LEU A 445 -19.64 -16.31 -17.56
C LEU A 445 -18.25 -16.36 -18.19
N ILE A 446 -18.05 -17.17 -19.24
CA ILE A 446 -16.78 -17.24 -19.98
C ILE A 446 -16.46 -15.87 -20.58
N VAL A 447 -17.38 -15.29 -21.35
CA VAL A 447 -17.17 -13.98 -21.99
C VAL A 447 -16.98 -12.89 -20.94
N GLY A 448 -17.78 -12.89 -19.87
CA GLY A 448 -17.65 -11.95 -18.76
C GLY A 448 -16.29 -12.04 -18.07
N SER A 449 -15.79 -13.25 -17.81
CA SER A 449 -14.46 -13.45 -17.21
C SER A 449 -13.34 -12.97 -18.14
N ALA A 450 -13.44 -13.21 -19.45
CA ALA A 450 -12.47 -12.74 -20.43
C ALA A 450 -12.45 -11.20 -20.54
N VAL A 451 -13.64 -10.58 -20.60
CA VAL A 451 -13.80 -9.12 -20.61
C VAL A 451 -13.25 -8.49 -19.32
N TYR A 452 -13.54 -9.09 -18.17
CA TYR A 452 -12.99 -8.63 -16.88
C TYR A 452 -11.47 -8.67 -16.89
N CYS A 453 -10.88 -9.80 -17.33
CA CYS A 453 -9.43 -9.95 -17.41
C CYS A 453 -8.82 -8.88 -18.32
N LEU A 454 -9.38 -8.68 -19.53
CA LEU A 454 -8.95 -7.64 -20.48
C LEU A 454 -8.98 -6.23 -19.87
N ARG A 455 -10.05 -5.91 -19.14
CA ARG A 455 -10.20 -4.59 -18.49
C ARG A 455 -9.16 -4.38 -17.40
N LYS A 456 -8.87 -5.40 -16.58
CA LYS A 456 -7.94 -5.26 -15.45
C LYS A 456 -6.47 -5.24 -15.84
N THR A 457 -6.09 -5.87 -16.94
CA THR A 457 -4.69 -5.99 -17.36
C THR A 457 -4.27 -4.97 -18.42
N GLY A 458 -5.16 -4.02 -18.77
CA GLY A 458 -4.87 -2.99 -19.78
C GLY A 458 -4.83 -3.55 -21.21
N GLY A 459 -5.67 -4.55 -21.52
CA GLY A 459 -5.84 -5.09 -22.87
C GLY A 459 -5.00 -6.33 -23.20
N LYS A 460 -4.20 -6.87 -22.27
CA LYS A 460 -3.45 -8.14 -22.46
C LYS A 460 -3.92 -9.20 -21.48
N ILE A 461 -4.58 -10.26 -21.92
CA ILE A 461 -4.96 -11.36 -21.01
C ILE A 461 -3.69 -12.09 -20.58
N THR A 462 -3.54 -12.36 -19.29
CA THR A 462 -2.41 -13.14 -18.77
C THR A 462 -2.52 -14.59 -19.22
N PHE A 463 -1.37 -15.25 -19.42
CA PHE A 463 -1.31 -16.64 -19.89
C PHE A 463 -2.20 -17.58 -19.07
N TRP A 464 -2.10 -17.53 -17.74
CA TRP A 464 -2.90 -18.41 -16.86
C TRP A 464 -4.40 -18.09 -16.89
N SER A 465 -4.79 -16.82 -17.02
CA SER A 465 -6.22 -16.49 -17.17
C SER A 465 -6.77 -17.04 -18.49
N VAL A 466 -6.02 -16.99 -19.59
CA VAL A 466 -6.43 -17.61 -20.87
C VAL A 466 -6.57 -19.12 -20.72
N VAL A 467 -5.56 -19.79 -20.14
CA VAL A 467 -5.58 -21.25 -19.94
C VAL A 467 -6.79 -21.69 -19.11
N LEU A 468 -7.09 -21.00 -18.02
CA LEU A 468 -8.24 -21.33 -17.16
C LEU A 468 -9.59 -21.13 -17.86
N ILE A 469 -9.71 -20.08 -18.69
CA ILE A 469 -10.93 -19.80 -19.46
C ILE A 469 -11.13 -20.85 -20.56
N ILE A 470 -10.06 -21.22 -21.29
CA ILE A 470 -10.12 -22.25 -22.33
C ILE A 470 -10.47 -23.61 -21.72
N LEU A 471 -9.80 -24.02 -20.64
CA LEU A 471 -10.10 -25.29 -19.97
C LEU A 471 -11.55 -25.35 -19.44
N ALA A 472 -12.08 -24.21 -18.95
CA ALA A 472 -13.47 -24.13 -18.53
C ALA A 472 -14.43 -24.27 -19.73
N ALA A 473 -14.12 -23.64 -20.86
CA ALA A 473 -14.90 -23.74 -22.10
C ALA A 473 -14.88 -25.18 -22.65
N ASP A 474 -13.72 -25.81 -22.73
CA ASP A 474 -13.57 -27.18 -23.20
C ASP A 474 -14.32 -28.18 -22.29
N GLY A 475 -14.23 -27.99 -20.96
CA GLY A 475 -15.00 -28.78 -20.00
C GLY A 475 -16.52 -28.65 -20.20
N LEU A 476 -17.01 -27.48 -20.60
CA LEU A 476 -18.42 -27.27 -20.92
C LEU A 476 -18.83 -27.92 -22.24
N VAL A 477 -17.96 -27.89 -23.26
CA VAL A 477 -18.18 -28.61 -24.52
C VAL A 477 -18.30 -30.10 -24.26
N VAL A 478 -17.39 -30.67 -23.46
CA VAL A 478 -17.41 -32.08 -23.06
C VAL A 478 -18.71 -32.47 -22.35
N ARG A 479 -19.26 -31.58 -21.52
CA ARG A 479 -20.57 -31.78 -20.89
C ARG A 479 -21.69 -31.87 -21.94
N GLU A 480 -21.74 -30.94 -22.88
CA GLU A 480 -22.80 -30.91 -23.91
C GLU A 480 -22.71 -32.10 -24.88
N MET A 481 -21.49 -32.58 -25.14
CA MET A 481 -21.27 -33.75 -26.00
C MET A 481 -21.76 -35.07 -25.37
N ASN A 482 -22.12 -35.09 -24.07
CA ASN A 482 -22.66 -36.25 -23.35
C ASN A 482 -21.90 -37.55 -23.68
N LEU A 483 -20.58 -37.49 -23.58
CA LEU A 483 -19.71 -38.64 -23.87
C LEU A 483 -20.07 -39.83 -22.96
N VAL A 484 -20.13 -41.03 -23.55
CA VAL A 484 -20.57 -42.27 -22.88
C VAL A 484 -19.65 -42.67 -21.71
N SER A 485 -18.40 -42.20 -21.71
CA SER A 485 -17.43 -42.53 -20.66
C SER A 485 -17.22 -41.36 -19.71
N ASP A 486 -17.48 -41.61 -18.41
CA ASP A 486 -17.23 -40.66 -17.33
C ASP A 486 -15.74 -40.29 -17.17
N LEU A 487 -14.82 -41.07 -17.76
CA LEU A 487 -13.38 -40.81 -17.74
C LEU A 487 -13.03 -39.43 -18.32
N TRP A 488 -13.77 -38.97 -19.33
CA TRP A 488 -13.57 -37.63 -19.90
C TRP A 488 -13.93 -36.52 -18.91
N SER A 489 -15.06 -36.66 -18.21
CA SER A 489 -15.50 -35.71 -17.18
C SER A 489 -14.49 -35.63 -16.03
N TYR A 490 -13.96 -36.77 -15.58
CA TYR A 490 -12.92 -36.80 -14.54
C TYR A 490 -11.59 -36.25 -15.04
N GLY A 491 -11.17 -36.60 -16.26
CA GLY A 491 -9.93 -36.11 -16.85
C GLY A 491 -9.90 -34.58 -16.98
N PHE A 492 -10.98 -33.98 -17.51
CA PHE A 492 -11.09 -32.53 -17.59
C PHE A 492 -11.19 -31.86 -16.21
N SER A 493 -11.92 -32.45 -15.26
CA SER A 493 -11.97 -31.93 -13.89
C SER A 493 -10.58 -31.89 -13.25
N ILE A 494 -9.78 -32.96 -13.39
CA ILE A 494 -8.41 -33.02 -12.89
C ILE A 494 -7.53 -31.99 -13.59
N ALA A 495 -7.63 -31.85 -14.92
CA ALA A 495 -6.86 -30.87 -15.68
C ALA A 495 -7.18 -29.43 -15.25
N ILE A 496 -8.46 -29.10 -15.09
CA ILE A 496 -8.92 -27.78 -14.63
C ILE A 496 -8.41 -27.47 -13.22
N LEU A 497 -8.59 -28.40 -12.28
CA LEU A 497 -8.15 -28.21 -10.89
C LEU A 497 -6.62 -28.14 -10.79
N GLY A 498 -5.90 -28.95 -11.57
CA GLY A 498 -4.44 -28.90 -11.69
C GLY A 498 -3.96 -27.55 -12.22
N ALA A 499 -4.54 -27.05 -13.32
CA ALA A 499 -4.24 -25.73 -13.86
C ALA A 499 -4.55 -24.61 -12.85
N THR A 500 -5.65 -24.74 -12.11
CA THR A 500 -6.04 -23.81 -11.04
C THR A 500 -4.96 -23.78 -9.95
N ALA A 501 -4.52 -24.94 -9.45
CA ALA A 501 -3.46 -25.03 -8.43
C ALA A 501 -2.13 -24.43 -8.91
N VAL A 502 -1.74 -24.68 -10.17
CA VAL A 502 -0.52 -24.10 -10.75
C VAL A 502 -0.66 -22.57 -10.88
N SER A 503 -1.80 -22.08 -11.37
CA SER A 503 -2.05 -20.64 -11.50
C SER A 503 -1.95 -19.91 -10.15
N MET A 504 -2.50 -20.51 -9.07
CA MET A 504 -2.42 -19.96 -7.71
C MET A 504 -0.99 -19.98 -7.18
N THR A 505 -0.24 -21.06 -7.44
CA THR A 505 1.20 -21.13 -7.08
C THR A 505 1.99 -20.02 -7.77
N GLN A 506 1.73 -19.78 -9.06
CA GLN A 506 2.39 -18.71 -9.81
C GLN A 506 1.99 -17.33 -9.30
N LEU A 507 0.73 -17.13 -8.93
CA LEU A 507 0.28 -15.88 -8.33
C LEU A 507 1.01 -15.60 -7.01
N ILE A 508 1.19 -16.61 -6.16
CA ILE A 508 1.95 -16.46 -4.91
C ILE A 508 3.43 -16.17 -5.20
N ARG A 509 4.02 -16.80 -6.22
CA ARG A 509 5.41 -16.47 -6.63
C ARG A 509 5.53 -15.03 -7.09
N GLN A 510 4.60 -14.54 -7.90
CA GLN A 510 4.56 -13.14 -8.34
C GLN A 510 4.33 -12.20 -7.15
N TYR A 511 3.42 -12.55 -6.23
CA TYR A 511 3.23 -11.80 -4.99
C TYR A 511 4.53 -11.71 -4.20
N ASN A 512 5.24 -12.83 -3.98
CA ASN A 512 6.51 -12.85 -3.26
C ASN A 512 7.59 -12.02 -3.95
N LEU A 513 7.61 -12.01 -5.28
CA LEU A 513 8.50 -11.17 -6.07
C LEU A 513 8.18 -9.68 -5.94
N LEU A 514 6.98 -9.30 -5.48
CA LEU A 514 6.58 -7.90 -5.33
C LEU A 514 6.48 -7.42 -3.89
N SER A 515 6.27 -8.34 -2.97
CA SER A 515 6.53 -8.12 -1.55
C SER A 515 8.05 -8.08 -1.30
N THR A 516 8.89 -8.24 -2.32
CA THR A 516 10.33 -8.09 -2.17
C THR A 516 10.88 -7.26 -3.31
N ARG A 517 11.79 -6.36 -3.00
CA ARG A 517 12.44 -5.49 -3.97
C ARG A 517 13.65 -6.20 -4.55
N PRO A 518 13.98 -6.02 -5.84
CA PRO A 518 15.31 -6.38 -6.32
C PRO A 518 16.36 -5.62 -5.49
N LEU A 519 17.60 -6.13 -5.46
CA LEU A 519 18.71 -5.27 -5.08
C LEU A 519 18.68 -4.04 -6.02
N PRO A 520 18.64 -2.81 -5.46
CA PRO A 520 18.58 -1.59 -6.27
C PRO A 520 19.69 -1.51 -7.32
#